data_AF-A0A1U9NDT3-F1
#
_entry.id   AF-A0A1U9NDT3-F1
#
_cell.length_a   1.000
_cell.length_b   1.000
_cell.length_c   1.000
_cell.angle_alpha   90.00
_cell.angle_beta   90.00
_cell.angle_gamma   90.00
#
_symmetry.space_group_name_H-M   'P 1'
#
loop_
_entity.id
_entity.type
_entity.pdbx_description
1 polymer ?
#
loop_
_entity_poly.entity_id
_entity_poly.type
_entity_poly.pdbx_seq_one_letter_code
_entity_poly.pdbx_strand_id
1 'polypeptide(L)'
;MDSLIFSQTAIFRMQQLASCLYHKTGIRYRMATPEGMLDLLRAGSASRDAEVRQYYDSFVMELNKRQLDMLEARNVTLRKPFHGSIIAGNSTVSASVTPIRKAS
;
A
#
# COMPACT_ATOMS: atom_id res chain seq x y z
N MET A 1 21.51 -7.88 17.81
CA MET A 1 21.80 -6.72 16.93
C MET A 1 20.89 -6.88 15.73
N ASP A 2 19.63 -6.49 15.85
CA ASP A 2 18.63 -6.72 14.80
C ASP A 2 17.98 -5.39 14.44
N SER A 3 18.83 -4.51 13.91
CA SER A 3 18.40 -3.24 13.33
C SER A 3 17.69 -3.53 12.01
N LEU A 4 16.44 -3.09 11.90
CA LEU A 4 15.72 -3.07 10.62
C LEU A 4 16.38 -2.01 9.75
N ILE A 5 17.29 -2.45 8.89
CA ILE A 5 17.93 -1.60 7.88
C ILE A 5 17.07 -1.68 6.63
N PHE A 6 16.58 -0.54 6.16
CA PHE A 6 15.79 -0.43 4.94
C PHE A 6 16.63 0.06 3.77
N SER A 7 16.23 -0.30 2.55
CA SER A 7 16.78 0.31 1.34
C SER A 7 16.41 1.80 1.28
N GLN A 8 17.15 2.59 0.49
CA GLN A 8 16.83 4.00 0.29
C GLN A 8 15.40 4.21 -0.25
N THR A 9 14.95 3.32 -1.16
CA THR A 9 13.59 3.34 -1.69
C THR A 9 12.55 3.05 -0.61
N ALA A 10 12.77 2.05 0.24
CA ALA A 10 11.89 1.75 1.37
C ALA A 10 11.81 2.93 2.36
N ILE A 11 12.94 3.59 2.66
CA ILE A 11 12.96 4.80 3.49
C ILE A 11 12.10 5.90 2.88
N PHE A 12 12.24 6.13 1.57
CA PHE A 12 11.45 7.13 0.85
C PHE A 12 9.95 6.81 0.91
N ARG A 13 9.54 5.56 0.64
CA ARG A 13 8.13 5.14 0.76
C ARG A 13 7.58 5.33 2.18
N MET A 14 8.39 5.02 3.18
CA MET A 14 8.02 5.22 4.59
C MET A 14 7.85 6.71 4.92
N GLN A 15 8.66 7.60 4.34
CA GLN A 15 8.50 9.06 4.48
C GLN A 15 7.20 9.55 3.82
N GLN A 16 6.87 9.05 2.62
CA GLN A 16 5.60 9.37 1.96
C GLN A 16 4.41 8.95 2.81
N LEU A 17 4.45 7.76 3.39
CA LEU A 17 3.43 7.26 4.31
C LEU A 17 3.28 8.17 5.54
N ALA A 18 4.40 8.56 6.16
CA ALA A 18 4.40 9.45 7.32
C ALA A 18 3.81 10.83 7.01
N SER A 19 4.18 11.43 5.89
CA SER A 19 3.61 12.70 5.44
C SER A 19 2.10 12.58 5.17
N CYS A 20 1.67 11.51 4.49
CA CYS A 20 0.27 11.27 4.19
C CYS A 20 -0.57 11.13 5.47
N LEU A 21 -0.09 10.34 6.44
CA LEU A 21 -0.76 10.19 7.73
C LEU A 21 -0.78 11.50 8.53
N TYR A 22 0.32 12.24 8.56
CA TYR A 22 0.36 13.54 9.24
C TYR A 22 -0.66 14.52 8.67
N HIS A 23 -0.84 14.58 7.35
CA HIS A 23 -1.85 15.46 6.75
C HIS A 23 -3.29 15.03 7.09
N LYS A 24 -3.54 13.75 7.35
CA LYS A 24 -4.88 13.23 7.65
C LYS A 24 -5.21 13.22 9.15
N THR A 25 -4.24 12.97 10.02
CA THR A 25 -4.45 12.79 11.47
C THR A 25 -3.83 13.89 12.33
N GLY A 26 -2.90 14.68 11.78
CA GLY A 26 -2.09 15.65 12.52
C GLY A 26 -0.97 15.02 13.37
N ILE A 27 -0.84 13.69 13.40
CA ILE A 27 0.14 12.98 14.24
C ILE A 27 1.49 12.90 13.51
N ARG A 28 2.56 13.33 14.17
CA ARG A 28 3.93 13.20 13.67
C ARG A 28 4.60 11.94 14.23
N TYR A 29 4.81 10.96 13.35
CA TYR A 29 5.53 9.75 13.70
C TYR A 29 7.05 9.96 13.59
N ARG A 30 7.81 9.60 14.62
CA ARG A 30 9.28 9.66 14.61
C ARG A 30 9.85 8.40 13.96
N MET A 31 10.37 8.53 12.75
CA MET A 31 10.98 7.40 12.00
C MET A 31 12.38 7.03 12.48
N ALA A 32 13.04 7.90 13.26
CA ALA A 32 14.37 7.67 13.81
C ALA A 32 14.36 6.72 15.02
N THR A 33 13.18 6.43 15.59
CA THR A 33 13.04 5.49 16.71
C THR A 33 12.28 4.25 16.25
N PRO A 34 12.63 3.06 16.77
CA PRO A 34 11.90 1.83 16.47
C PRO A 34 10.41 1.94 16.80
N GLU A 35 10.07 2.59 17.91
CA GLU A 35 8.70 2.74 18.39
C GLU A 35 7.86 3.59 17.44
N GLY A 36 8.37 4.78 17.05
CA GLY A 36 7.63 5.67 16.18
C GLY A 36 7.49 5.11 14.75
N MET A 37 8.46 4.32 14.30
CA MET A 37 8.36 3.57 13.06
C MET A 37 7.28 2.47 13.15
N LEU A 38 7.25 1.70 14.23
CA LEU A 38 6.22 0.66 14.40
C LEU A 38 4.82 1.25 14.52
N ASP A 39 4.67 2.37 15.22
CA ASP A 39 3.38 3.07 15.33
C ASP A 39 2.90 3.60 13.97
N LEU A 40 3.80 4.13 13.15
CA LEU A 40 3.51 4.53 11.78
C LEU A 40 3.01 3.34 10.95
N LEU A 41 3.72 2.21 11.01
CA LEU A 41 3.38 1.01 10.24
C LEU A 41 2.04 0.42 10.71
N ARG A 42 1.77 0.41 12.01
CA ARG A 42 0.46 0.00 12.56
C ARG A 42 -0.65 0.91 12.06
N ALA A 43 -0.48 2.23 12.15
CA ALA A 43 -1.46 3.19 11.66
C ALA A 43 -1.70 3.06 10.15
N GLY A 44 -0.64 2.88 9.37
CA GLY A 44 -0.73 2.66 7.92
C GLY A 44 -1.49 1.38 7.57
N SER A 45 -1.14 0.26 8.23
CA SER A 45 -1.79 -1.05 7.99
C SER A 45 -3.28 -1.07 8.37
N ALA A 46 -3.66 -0.32 9.41
CA ALA A 46 -5.04 -0.23 9.89
C ALA A 46 -5.90 0.78 9.11
N SER A 47 -5.28 1.64 8.30
CA SER A 47 -5.98 2.69 7.57
C SER A 47 -6.86 2.13 6.45
N ARG A 48 -8.07 2.67 6.33
CA ARG A 48 -9.00 2.39 5.21
C ARG A 48 -8.85 3.37 4.05
N ASP A 49 -8.11 4.45 4.26
CA ASP A 49 -7.85 5.46 3.24
C ASP A 49 -7.06 4.85 2.08
N ALA A 50 -7.46 5.15 0.84
CA ALA A 50 -6.87 4.54 -0.35
C ALA A 50 -5.43 5.00 -0.58
N GLU A 51 -5.14 6.26 -0.29
CA GLU A 51 -3.83 6.88 -0.48
C GLU A 51 -2.83 6.36 0.56
N VAL A 52 -3.24 6.28 1.83
CA VAL A 52 -2.43 5.67 2.90
C VAL A 52 -2.10 4.22 2.56
N ARG A 53 -3.08 3.45 2.07
CA ARG A 53 -2.87 2.06 1.66
C ARG A 53 -1.90 1.94 0.51
N GLN A 54 -1.99 2.81 -0.49
CA GLN A 54 -1.05 2.80 -1.62
C GLN A 54 0.40 3.01 -1.18
N TYR A 55 0.65 3.98 -0.28
CA TYR A 55 2.00 4.21 0.24
C TYR A 55 2.47 3.07 1.14
N TYR A 56 1.58 2.49 1.95
CA TYR A 56 1.89 1.33 2.77
C TYR A 56 2.24 0.10 1.92
N ASP A 57 1.42 -0.25 0.93
CA ASP A 57 1.66 -1.39 0.05
C ASP A 57 2.96 -1.19 -0.75
N SER A 58 3.23 0.03 -1.22
CA SER A 58 4.48 0.37 -1.90
C SER A 58 5.69 0.19 -0.99
N PHE A 59 5.59 0.52 0.30
CA PHE A 59 6.66 0.26 1.28
C PHE A 59 6.89 -1.24 1.49
N VAL A 60 5.82 -2.03 1.64
CA VAL A 60 5.90 -3.47 1.86
C VAL A 60 6.56 -4.18 0.66
N MET A 61 6.31 -3.71 -0.57
CA MET A 61 6.95 -4.25 -1.78
C MET A 61 8.47 -4.06 -1.83
N GLU A 62 9.02 -3.07 -1.12
CA GLU A 62 10.46 -2.82 -1.07
C GLU A 62 11.19 -3.70 -0.04
N LEU A 63 10.44 -4.45 0.78
CA LEU A 63 10.99 -5.29 1.85
C LEU A 63 11.29 -6.71 1.36
N ASN A 64 12.39 -7.27 1.85
CA ASN A 64 12.72 -8.69 1.66
C ASN A 64 12.04 -9.57 2.73
N LYS A 65 12.00 -10.88 2.48
CA LYS A 65 11.36 -11.86 3.37
C LYS A 65 11.83 -11.73 4.83
N ARG A 66 13.12 -11.56 5.08
CA ARG A 66 13.67 -11.43 6.44
C ARG A 66 13.14 -10.17 7.14
N GLN A 67 13.04 -9.04 6.43
CA GLN A 67 12.49 -7.79 6.95
C GLN A 67 10.99 -7.93 7.24
N LEU A 68 10.24 -8.63 6.38
CA LEU A 68 8.82 -8.93 6.61
C LEU A 68 8.65 -9.81 7.86
N ASP A 69 9.39 -10.92 7.96
CA ASP A 69 9.34 -11.82 9.12
C ASP A 69 9.67 -11.07 10.43
N MET A 70 10.63 -10.14 10.40
CA MET A 70 10.97 -9.30 11.54
C MET A 70 9.86 -8.31 11.92
N LEU A 71 9.09 -7.80 10.95
CA LEU A 71 7.96 -6.91 11.21
C LEU A 71 6.74 -7.70 11.74
N GLU A 72 6.48 -8.90 11.22
CA GLU A 72 5.42 -9.78 11.73
C GLU A 72 5.70 -10.19 13.17
N ALA A 73 6.95 -10.55 13.50
CA ALA A 73 7.37 -10.84 14.88
C ALA A 73 7.11 -9.67 15.85
N ARG A 74 6.98 -8.45 15.34
CA ARG A 74 6.68 -7.22 16.12
C ARG A 74 5.21 -6.83 16.10
N ASN A 75 4.32 -7.73 15.66
CA ASN A 75 2.88 -7.53 15.54
C ASN A 75 2.52 -6.35 14.60
N VAL A 76 3.27 -6.18 13.50
CA VAL A 76 2.82 -5.35 12.38
C VAL A 76 2.07 -6.26 11.43
N THR A 77 0.75 -6.11 11.36
CA THR A 77 -0.08 -6.90 10.44
C THR A 77 0.21 -6.46 9.01
N LEU A 78 1.12 -7.17 8.34
CA LEU A 78 1.45 -6.91 6.94
C LEU A 78 0.26 -7.33 6.10
N ARG A 79 -0.50 -6.33 5.66
CA ARG A 79 -1.58 -6.56 4.71
C ARG A 79 -0.94 -7.03 3.41
N LYS A 80 -1.39 -8.17 2.87
CA LYS A 80 -0.97 -8.59 1.53
C LYS A 80 -1.31 -7.45 0.57
N PRO A 81 -0.34 -6.96 -0.23
CA PRO A 81 -0.60 -5.86 -1.14
C PRO A 81 -1.81 -6.25 -2.00
N PHE A 82 -2.78 -5.34 -2.12
CA PHE A 82 -3.88 -5.57 -3.05
C PHE A 82 -3.28 -5.49 -4.44
N HIS A 83 -2.92 -6.65 -5.00
CA HIS A 83 -2.77 -6.80 -6.43
C HIS A 83 -4.13 -6.45 -7.04
N GLY A 84 -4.33 -5.18 -7.37
CA GLY A 84 -5.05 -4.84 -8.58
C GLY A 84 -4.30 -5.54 -9.70
N SER A 85 -4.67 -6.78 -9.97
CA SER A 85 -4.33 -7.48 -11.19
C SER A 85 -4.85 -6.60 -12.31
N ILE A 86 -3.97 -5.73 -12.82
CA ILE A 86 -4.25 -4.95 -14.00
C ILE A 86 -4.56 -5.97 -15.08
N ILE A 87 -5.81 -5.91 -15.54
CA ILE A 87 -6.38 -6.71 -16.61
C ILE A 87 -5.48 -6.51 -17.83
N ALA A 88 -4.66 -7.50 -18.15
CA ALA A 88 -4.17 -7.69 -19.49
C ALA A 88 -5.32 -8.31 -20.29
N GLY A 89 -5.95 -7.55 -21.19
CA GLY A 89 -6.96 -8.12 -22.10
C GLY A 89 -7.92 -7.13 -22.75
N ASN A 90 -7.44 -6.45 -23.79
CA ASN A 90 -8.16 -5.86 -24.93
C ASN A 90 -9.43 -5.02 -24.73
N SER A 91 -9.27 -3.74 -25.04
CA SER A 91 -10.23 -2.92 -25.74
C SER A 91 -10.85 -3.66 -26.94
N THR A 92 -12.12 -4.06 -26.85
CA THR A 92 -12.99 -4.15 -28.03
C THR A 92 -14.38 -3.69 -27.63
N VAL A 93 -14.71 -2.48 -28.09
CA VAL A 93 -16.04 -1.91 -28.02
C VAL A 93 -16.92 -2.72 -28.97
N SER A 94 -17.72 -3.65 -28.44
CA SER A 94 -18.69 -4.39 -29.25
C SER A 94 -19.97 -3.55 -29.32
N ALA A 95 -20.07 -2.76 -30.39
CA ALA A 95 -21.23 -1.93 -30.68
C ALA A 95 -22.46 -2.81 -30.94
N SER A 96 -23.52 -2.58 -30.17
CA SER A 96 -24.83 -3.19 -30.35
C SER A 96 -25.47 -2.72 -31.67
N VAL A 97 -25.51 -3.60 -32.67
CA VAL A 97 -26.34 -3.43 -33.87
C VAL A 97 -27.70 -4.09 -33.60
N THR A 98 -28.74 -3.27 -33.45
CA THR A 98 -30.14 -3.69 -33.36
C THR A 98 -30.74 -3.77 -34.77
N PRO A 99 -31.12 -4.95 -35.30
CA PRO A 99 -31.88 -4.98 -36.54
C PRO A 99 -33.39 -4.78 -36.26
N ILE A 100 -33.90 -3.67 -36.78
CA ILE A 100 -35.32 -3.35 -36.95
C ILE A 100 -36.01 -4.48 -37.73
N ARG A 101 -37.06 -5.09 -37.16
CA ARG A 101 -38.06 -5.87 -37.92
C ARG A 101 -39.34 -5.06 -38.06
N LYS A 102 -39.61 -4.70 -39.31
CA LYS A 102 -40.78 -3.97 -39.81
C LYS A 102 -41.99 -4.92 -39.83
N ALA A 103 -43.11 -4.44 -39.31
CA ALA A 103 -44.43 -5.06 -39.43
C ALA A 103 -44.98 -4.90 -40.85
N SER A 104 -45.58 -5.96 -41.39
CA SER A 104 -46.74 -5.97 -42.30
C SER A 104 -47.21 -7.41 -42.46
#